data_AF-A0A7J7QXK1-F1
#
_entry.id   AF-A0A7J7QXK1-F1
#
_cell.length_a   1.000
_cell.length_b   1.000
_cell.length_c   1.000
_cell.angle_alpha   90.00
_cell.angle_beta   90.00
_cell.angle_gamma   90.00
#
_symmetry.space_group_name_H-M   'P 1'
#
loop_
_entity.id
_entity.type
_entity.pdbx_description
1 polymer ?
#
loop_
_entity_poly.entity_id
_entity_poly.type
_entity_poly.pdbx_seq_one_letter_code
_entity_poly.pdbx_strand_id
1 'polypeptide(L)'
;MDAQGLDWLLVPLHQLVSWGAAGAMVFGGVVPYIPQYRDIRRTQNAEGFSTYVCLVLLVANILRILFWFGRHFESPLLWQSIVMILAMLVMLKLCTEVRVANELNVKRRLFADFDPHHFWHWSSFADYVQCVLAFTGVAGYVTYLSIDSALFVETLGFLAVLTEAMLGVPQLYRNQRHQSTEGMR
;
A
#
# COMPACT_ATOMS: atom_id res chain seq x y z
N MET A 1 -50.07 -11.55 -8.07
CA MET A 1 -49.03 -10.89 -7.25
C MET A 1 -47.75 -11.08 -8.02
N ASP A 2 -47.47 -10.09 -8.87
CA ASP A 2 -46.85 -10.34 -10.16
C ASP A 2 -45.33 -10.19 -10.05
N ALA A 3 -44.59 -11.22 -10.47
CA ALA A 3 -43.12 -11.23 -10.44
C ALA A 3 -42.51 -10.01 -11.19
N GLN A 4 -43.18 -9.55 -12.25
CA GLN A 4 -42.81 -8.35 -13.02
C GLN A 4 -42.82 -7.05 -12.20
N GLY A 5 -43.64 -6.99 -11.14
CA GLY A 5 -43.73 -5.84 -10.22
C GLY A 5 -42.61 -5.80 -9.19
N LEU A 6 -41.87 -6.89 -8.98
CA LEU A 6 -40.70 -6.90 -8.10
C LEU A 6 -39.41 -6.60 -8.87
N ASP A 7 -39.33 -7.06 -10.11
CA ASP A 7 -38.13 -6.93 -10.96
C ASP A 7 -37.74 -5.47 -11.22
N TRP A 8 -38.71 -4.56 -11.39
CA TRP A 8 -38.42 -3.13 -11.60
C TRP A 8 -37.80 -2.43 -10.38
N LEU A 9 -38.04 -2.93 -9.16
CA LEU A 9 -37.40 -2.45 -7.93
C LEU A 9 -36.08 -3.17 -7.65
N LEU A 10 -36.00 -4.46 -7.97
CA LEU A 10 -34.81 -5.27 -7.75
C LEU A 10 -33.63 -4.81 -8.62
N VAL A 11 -33.86 -4.40 -9.87
CA VAL A 11 -32.80 -3.93 -10.77
C VAL A 11 -32.08 -2.68 -10.25
N PRO A 12 -32.76 -1.56 -9.91
CA PRO A 12 -32.10 -0.37 -9.36
C PRO A 12 -31.51 -0.63 -7.98
N LEU A 13 -32.15 -1.48 -7.15
CA LEU A 13 -31.60 -1.87 -5.86
C LEU A 13 -30.29 -2.64 -6.02
N HIS A 14 -30.24 -3.63 -6.92
CA HIS A 14 -29.02 -4.38 -7.21
C HIS A 14 -27.93 -3.49 -7.80
N GLN A 15 -28.28 -2.52 -8.65
CA GLN A 15 -27.33 -1.52 -9.13
C GLN A 15 -26.78 -0.68 -7.97
N LEU A 16 -27.61 -0.13 -7.10
CA LEU A 16 -27.15 0.63 -5.93
C LEU A 16 -26.24 -0.21 -5.01
N VAL A 17 -26.60 -1.47 -4.75
CA VAL A 17 -25.79 -2.38 -3.95
C VAL A 17 -24.45 -2.67 -4.64
N SER A 18 -24.44 -2.94 -5.94
CA SER A 18 -23.21 -3.21 -6.70
C SER A 18 -22.27 -2.01 -6.77
N TRP A 19 -22.81 -0.79 -6.96
CA TRP A 19 -22.04 0.45 -6.95
C TRP A 19 -21.48 0.74 -5.55
N GLY A 20 -22.30 0.52 -4.51
CA GLY A 20 -21.86 0.63 -3.12
C GLY A 20 -20.74 -0.37 -2.79
N ALA A 21 -20.88 -1.62 -3.21
CA ALA A 21 -19.87 -2.67 -3.01
C ALA A 21 -18.58 -2.38 -3.77
N ALA A 22 -18.66 -1.90 -5.02
CA ALA A 22 -17.50 -1.48 -5.81
C ALA A 22 -16.76 -0.31 -5.14
N GLY A 23 -17.50 0.68 -4.64
CA GLY A 23 -16.93 1.78 -3.86
C GLY A 23 -16.24 1.28 -2.58
N ALA A 24 -16.90 0.40 -1.83
CA ALA A 24 -16.34 -0.19 -0.61
C ALA A 24 -15.08 -1.02 -0.89
N MET A 25 -15.01 -1.76 -2.00
CA MET A 25 -13.81 -2.50 -2.38
C MET A 25 -12.63 -1.59 -2.72
N VAL A 26 -12.88 -0.50 -3.46
CA VAL A 26 -11.83 0.47 -3.83
C VAL A 26 -11.29 1.21 -2.61
N PHE A 27 -12.18 1.75 -1.78
CA PHE A 27 -11.79 2.61 -0.66
C PHE A 27 -11.52 1.86 0.63
N GLY A 28 -12.07 0.65 0.79
CA GLY A 28 -11.95 -0.15 2.01
C GLY A 28 -10.51 -0.42 2.41
N GLY A 29 -9.63 -0.63 1.43
CA GLY A 29 -8.19 -0.77 1.67
C GLY A 29 -7.52 0.49 2.22
N VAL A 30 -8.00 1.69 1.91
CA VAL A 30 -7.38 2.96 2.32
C VAL A 30 -7.86 3.44 3.69
N VAL A 31 -9.09 3.09 4.09
CA VAL A 31 -9.70 3.53 5.36
C VAL A 31 -8.79 3.35 6.58
N PRO A 32 -8.09 2.21 6.78
CA PRO A 32 -7.21 2.01 7.94
C PRO A 32 -6.00 2.97 8.00
N TYR A 33 -5.58 3.52 6.86
CA TYR A 33 -4.42 4.42 6.79
C TYR A 33 -4.77 5.87 7.16
N ILE A 34 -6.05 6.23 7.16
CA ILE A 34 -6.53 7.56 7.57
C ILE A 34 -6.22 7.86 9.05
N PRO A 35 -6.60 7.01 10.03
CA PRO A 35 -6.24 7.24 11.42
C PRO A 35 -4.72 7.21 11.61
N GLN A 36 -4.02 6.32 10.90
CA GLN A 36 -2.56 6.22 10.96
C GLN A 36 -1.85 7.50 10.47
N TYR A 37 -2.33 8.08 9.37
CA TYR A 37 -1.85 9.36 8.85
C TYR A 37 -2.05 10.49 9.86
N ARG A 38 -3.23 10.55 10.49
CA ARG A 38 -3.54 11.57 11.50
C ARG A 38 -2.65 11.43 12.72
N ASP A 39 -2.40 10.21 13.17
CA ASP A 39 -1.59 9.94 14.35
C ASP A 39 -0.12 10.37 14.15
N ILE A 40 0.49 10.01 13.01
CA ILE A 40 1.87 10.43 12.68
C ILE A 40 1.98 11.93 12.51
N ARG A 41 0.98 12.57 11.88
CA ARG A 41 0.95 14.03 11.75
C ARG A 41 0.87 14.72 13.11
N ARG A 42 0.16 14.13 14.07
CA ARG A 42 -0.03 14.71 15.40
C ARG A 42 1.18 14.49 16.31
N THR A 43 1.73 13.29 16.32
CA THR A 43 2.85 12.91 17.19
C THR A 43 4.18 13.42 16.67
N GLN A 44 4.29 13.76 15.38
CA GLN A 44 5.55 14.14 14.72
C GLN A 44 6.65 13.10 14.99
N ASN A 45 6.26 11.84 15.22
CA ASN A 45 7.17 10.74 15.46
C ASN A 45 6.83 9.59 14.50
N ALA A 46 7.73 9.35 13.55
CA ALA A 46 7.59 8.29 12.55
C ALA A 46 8.27 6.98 12.97
N GLU A 47 8.81 6.85 14.19
CA GLU A 47 9.51 5.65 14.64
C GLU A 47 8.59 4.42 14.76
N GLY A 48 7.30 4.62 15.00
CA GLY A 48 6.32 3.54 15.11
C GLY A 48 5.84 2.95 13.77
N PHE A 49 6.03 3.68 12.67
CA PHE A 49 5.57 3.30 11.33
C PHE A 49 6.74 3.07 10.38
N SER A 50 6.86 1.83 9.94
CA SER A 50 7.97 1.39 9.09
C SER A 50 7.71 1.81 7.65
N THR A 51 8.53 2.72 7.12
CA THR A 51 8.55 3.09 5.68
C THR A 51 8.69 1.85 4.78
N TYR A 52 9.28 0.78 5.29
CA TYR A 52 9.35 -0.52 4.62
C TYR A 52 7.98 -1.13 4.34
N VAL A 53 7.03 -1.02 5.26
CA VAL A 53 5.65 -1.51 5.05
C VAL A 53 5.04 -0.76 3.87
N CYS A 54 5.15 0.56 3.86
CA CYS A 54 4.65 1.39 2.75
C CYS A 54 5.27 0.99 1.39
N LEU A 55 6.58 0.73 1.34
CA LEU A 55 7.26 0.26 0.13
C LEU A 55 6.80 -1.13 -0.32
N VAL A 56 6.63 -2.08 0.62
CA VAL A 56 6.13 -3.42 0.32
C VAL A 56 4.69 -3.35 -0.23
N LEU A 57 3.84 -2.47 0.31
CA LEU A 57 2.51 -2.22 -0.22
C LEU A 57 2.54 -1.60 -1.62
N LEU A 58 3.43 -0.64 -1.87
CA LEU A 58 3.63 -0.07 -3.20
C LEU A 58 4.01 -1.17 -4.19
N VAL A 59 4.98 -2.01 -3.85
CA VAL A 59 5.41 -3.15 -4.67
C VAL A 59 4.25 -4.13 -4.91
N ALA A 60 3.50 -4.51 -3.88
CA ALA A 60 2.36 -5.43 -4.02
C ALA A 60 1.28 -4.90 -4.98
N ASN A 61 0.95 -3.60 -4.88
CA ASN A 61 -0.04 -2.98 -5.77
C ASN A 61 0.49 -2.79 -7.20
N ILE A 62 1.80 -2.55 -7.38
CA ILE A 62 2.44 -2.55 -8.70
C ILE A 62 2.38 -3.95 -9.33
N LEU A 63 2.73 -4.99 -8.57
CA LEU A 63 2.65 -6.38 -9.05
C LEU A 63 1.22 -6.76 -9.43
N ARG A 64 0.20 -6.28 -8.71
CA ARG A 64 -1.22 -6.44 -9.10
C ARG A 64 -1.56 -5.79 -10.43
N ILE A 65 -1.08 -4.57 -10.66
CA ILE A 65 -1.30 -3.87 -11.94
C ILE A 65 -0.58 -4.61 -13.08
N LEU A 66 0.65 -5.11 -12.85
CA LEU A 66 1.38 -5.91 -13.83
C LEU A 66 0.67 -7.24 -14.13
N PHE A 67 0.13 -7.91 -13.09
CA PHE A 67 -0.68 -9.11 -13.26
C PHE A 67 -1.93 -8.84 -14.11
N TRP A 68 -2.58 -7.69 -13.92
CA TRP A 68 -3.75 -7.31 -14.72
C TRP A 68 -3.47 -7.27 -16.22
N PHE A 69 -2.29 -6.77 -16.62
CA PHE A 69 -1.90 -6.73 -18.03
C PHE A 69 -1.76 -8.14 -18.63
N GLY A 70 -1.31 -9.12 -17.86
CA GLY A 70 -1.23 -10.51 -18.30
C GLY A 70 -2.59 -11.22 -18.28
N ARG A 71 -3.41 -10.96 -17.26
CA ARG A 71 -4.75 -11.53 -17.12
C ARG A 71 -5.71 -10.45 -16.59
N HIS A 72 -6.59 -9.99 -17.48
CA HIS A 72 -7.57 -8.97 -17.15
C HIS A 72 -8.54 -9.50 -16.09
N PHE A 73 -8.56 -8.86 -14.92
CA PHE A 73 -9.55 -9.07 -13.87
C PHE A 73 -10.48 -7.85 -13.75
N GLU A 74 -11.54 -8.00 -12.95
CA GLU A 74 -12.56 -6.99 -12.64
C GLU A 74 -11.97 -5.57 -12.43
N SER A 75 -12.42 -4.60 -13.24
CA SER A 75 -11.97 -3.19 -13.21
C SER A 75 -11.98 -2.51 -11.82
N PRO A 76 -12.88 -2.84 -10.86
CA PRO A 76 -12.82 -2.31 -9.50
C PRO A 76 -11.50 -2.57 -8.75
N LEU A 77 -10.89 -3.75 -8.92
CA LEU A 77 -9.64 -4.11 -8.22
C LEU A 77 -8.43 -3.33 -8.77
N LEU A 78 -8.49 -2.91 -10.03
CA LEU A 78 -7.49 -2.02 -10.60
C LEU A 78 -7.58 -0.65 -9.94
N TRP A 79 -8.80 -0.11 -9.87
CA TRP A 79 -9.03 1.18 -9.26
C TRP A 79 -8.65 1.17 -7.78
N GLN A 80 -8.94 0.07 -7.07
CA GLN A 80 -8.44 -0.18 -5.72
C GLN A 80 -6.91 -0.05 -5.65
N SER A 81 -6.17 -0.74 -6.53
CA SER A 81 -4.70 -0.73 -6.52
C SER A 81 -4.14 0.68 -6.80
N ILE A 82 -4.77 1.44 -7.71
CA ILE A 82 -4.37 2.82 -8.02
C ILE A 82 -4.61 3.74 -6.82
N VAL A 83 -5.80 3.71 -6.23
CA VAL A 83 -6.13 4.53 -5.04
C VAL A 83 -5.21 4.16 -3.87
N MET A 84 -4.89 2.87 -3.72
CA MET A 84 -3.96 2.40 -2.70
C MET A 84 -2.54 2.90 -2.91
N ILE A 85 -2.01 2.87 -4.14
CA ILE A 85 -0.69 3.45 -4.48
C ILE A 85 -0.64 4.94 -4.13
N LEU A 86 -1.67 5.71 -4.50
CA LEU A 86 -1.75 7.13 -4.17
C LEU A 86 -1.74 7.37 -2.66
N ALA A 87 -2.54 6.60 -1.90
CA ALA A 87 -2.57 6.69 -0.45
C ALA A 87 -1.20 6.35 0.17
N MET A 88 -0.54 5.31 -0.32
CA MET A 88 0.80 4.93 0.13
C MET A 88 1.84 6.01 -0.18
N LEU A 89 1.81 6.63 -1.36
CA LEU A 89 2.73 7.72 -1.69
C LEU A 89 2.53 8.94 -0.78
N VAL A 90 1.27 9.30 -0.47
CA VAL A 90 0.94 10.36 0.48
C VAL A 90 1.49 10.02 1.88
N MET A 91 1.29 8.78 2.31
CA MET A 91 1.78 8.30 3.60
C MET A 91 3.30 8.33 3.67
N LEU A 92 3.98 7.86 2.62
CA LEU A 92 5.43 7.87 2.50
C LEU A 92 5.98 9.30 2.57
N LYS A 93 5.36 10.24 1.85
CA LYS A 93 5.73 11.66 1.89
C LYS A 93 5.66 12.21 3.31
N LEU A 94 4.54 12.01 4.01
CA LEU A 94 4.38 12.46 5.40
C LEU A 94 5.47 11.86 6.31
N CYS A 95 5.71 10.55 6.19
CA CYS A 95 6.69 9.88 7.04
C CYS A 95 8.12 10.37 6.78
N THR A 96 8.47 10.64 5.52
CA THR A 96 9.77 11.22 5.17
C THR A 96 9.92 12.66 5.66
N GLU A 97 8.87 13.49 5.57
CA GLU A 97 8.89 14.86 6.09
C GLU A 97 9.09 14.89 7.62
N VAL A 98 8.36 14.04 8.35
CA VAL A 98 8.50 13.92 9.81
C VAL A 98 9.87 13.39 10.20
N ARG A 99 10.39 12.37 9.49
CA ARG A 99 11.73 11.82 9.75
C ARG A 99 12.81 12.89 9.54
N VAL A 100 12.76 13.62 8.42
CA VAL A 100 13.74 14.70 8.13
C VAL A 100 13.66 15.80 9.19
N ALA A 101 12.46 16.21 9.60
CA ALA A 101 12.28 17.18 10.67
C ALA A 101 12.88 16.70 12.00
N ASN A 102 12.70 15.42 12.34
CA ASN A 102 13.26 14.83 13.56
C ASN A 102 14.79 14.69 13.49
N GLU A 103 15.34 14.21 12.37
CA GLU A 103 16.78 14.12 12.11
C GLU A 103 17.47 15.49 12.23
N LEU A 104 16.87 16.56 11.69
CA LEU A 104 17.39 17.92 11.83
C LEU A 104 17.40 18.39 13.30
N ASN A 105 16.38 18.01 14.07
CA ASN A 105 16.28 18.34 15.50
C ASN A 105 17.26 17.52 16.37
N VAL A 106 17.55 16.28 15.96
CA VAL A 106 18.54 15.39 16.59
C VAL A 106 19.96 15.83 16.24
N LYS A 107 20.29 16.05 14.97
CA LYS A 107 21.60 16.57 14.52
C LYS A 107 21.92 17.95 15.10
N ARG A 108 20.92 18.82 15.28
CA ARG A 108 21.11 20.11 16.00
C ARG A 108 21.53 19.90 17.46
N ARG A 109 21.15 18.79 18.09
CA ARG A 109 21.56 18.42 19.45
C ARG A 109 22.87 17.59 19.51
N LEU A 110 23.24 16.93 18.41
CA LEU A 110 24.35 15.96 18.32
C LEU A 110 25.45 16.42 17.34
N PHE A 111 25.77 17.71 17.27
CA PHE A 111 26.80 18.30 16.38
C PHE A 111 28.25 17.75 16.54
N ALA A 112 28.46 16.60 17.19
CA ALA A 112 29.77 16.02 17.47
C ALA A 112 29.98 14.57 16.99
N ASP A 113 29.09 13.93 16.22
CA ASP A 113 29.38 12.59 15.69
C ASP A 113 28.88 12.39 14.25
N PHE A 114 29.82 12.10 13.35
CA PHE A 114 29.56 11.75 11.95
C PHE A 114 29.77 10.24 11.79
N ASP A 115 28.66 9.49 11.71
CA ASP A 115 28.71 8.04 11.56
C ASP A 115 28.34 7.59 10.12
N PRO A 116 29.12 6.70 9.46
CA PRO A 116 28.95 6.29 8.05
C PRO A 116 27.75 5.38 7.74
N HIS A 117 26.86 5.11 8.69
CA HIS A 117 25.63 4.32 8.46
C HIS A 117 24.57 5.01 7.57
N HIS A 118 24.87 6.19 7.02
CA HIS A 118 24.05 6.93 6.03
C HIS A 118 23.89 6.23 4.67
N PHE A 119 24.62 5.15 4.41
CA PHE A 119 24.60 4.47 3.11
C PHE A 119 23.24 3.85 2.76
N TRP A 120 22.38 3.57 3.75
CA TRP A 120 21.07 2.94 3.56
C TRP A 120 19.89 3.80 4.05
N HIS A 121 20.10 5.09 4.24
CA HIS A 121 19.11 6.06 4.70
C HIS A 121 18.80 7.04 3.57
N TRP A 122 18.09 6.54 2.55
CA TRP A 122 17.59 7.32 1.41
C TRP A 122 16.98 8.64 1.93
N SER A 123 17.64 9.77 1.67
CA SER A 123 17.49 10.98 2.50
C SER A 123 16.34 11.88 2.07
N SER A 124 15.54 11.44 1.11
CA SER A 124 14.45 12.23 0.53
C SER A 124 13.33 11.36 -0.01
N PHE A 125 12.12 11.92 -0.09
CA PHE A 125 10.99 11.25 -0.73
C PHE A 125 11.28 10.85 -2.19
N ALA A 126 12.04 11.69 -2.91
CA ALA A 126 12.41 11.48 -4.31
C ALA A 126 13.16 10.17 -4.55
N ASP A 127 14.08 9.86 -3.66
CA ASP A 127 14.90 8.65 -3.62
C ASP A 127 14.03 7.37 -3.56
N TYR A 128 13.01 7.37 -2.71
CA TYR A 128 12.05 6.27 -2.63
C TYR A 128 11.19 6.17 -3.90
N VAL A 129 10.71 7.30 -4.42
CA VAL A 129 9.92 7.32 -5.66
C VAL A 129 10.75 6.80 -6.83
N GLN A 130 12.01 7.19 -6.94
CA GLN A 130 12.91 6.73 -7.99
C GLN A 130 13.16 5.22 -7.90
N CYS A 131 13.34 4.67 -6.69
CA CYS A 131 13.43 3.24 -6.47
C CYS A 131 12.15 2.50 -6.93
N VAL A 132 10.98 3.00 -6.54
CA VAL A 132 9.68 2.43 -6.93
C VAL A 132 9.46 2.51 -8.45
N LEU A 133 9.82 3.64 -9.08
CA LEU A 133 9.72 3.80 -10.53
C LEU A 133 10.70 2.88 -11.27
N ALA A 134 11.94 2.76 -10.79
CA ALA A 134 12.92 1.84 -11.36
C ALA A 134 12.45 0.40 -11.26
N PHE A 135 11.95 -0.01 -10.08
CA PHE A 135 11.34 -1.33 -9.90
C PHE A 135 10.16 -1.54 -10.84
N THR A 136 9.26 -0.56 -10.97
CA THR A 136 8.10 -0.63 -11.87
C THR A 136 8.52 -0.78 -13.32
N GLY A 137 9.54 -0.03 -13.76
CA GLY A 137 10.07 -0.12 -15.12
C GLY A 137 10.71 -1.47 -15.41
N VAL A 138 11.55 -1.98 -14.50
CA VAL A 138 12.20 -3.28 -14.65
C VAL A 138 11.17 -4.41 -14.61
N ALA A 139 10.30 -4.43 -13.61
CA ALA A 139 9.25 -5.45 -13.48
C ALA A 139 8.27 -5.39 -14.65
N GLY A 140 7.91 -4.19 -15.12
CA GLY A 140 7.07 -4.01 -16.29
C GLY A 140 7.74 -4.50 -17.58
N TYR A 141 9.03 -4.22 -17.76
CA TYR A 141 9.81 -4.71 -18.89
C TYR A 141 9.90 -6.24 -18.91
N VAL A 142 10.23 -6.86 -17.77
CA VAL A 142 10.27 -8.33 -17.64
C VAL A 142 8.89 -8.94 -17.90
N THR A 143 7.84 -8.30 -17.38
CA THR A 143 6.45 -8.74 -17.59
C THR A 143 6.05 -8.66 -19.05
N TYR A 144 6.40 -7.58 -19.74
CA TYR A 144 6.14 -7.42 -21.17
C TYR A 144 6.80 -8.51 -22.00
N LEU A 145 8.06 -8.85 -21.71
CA LEU A 145 8.77 -9.93 -22.41
C LEU A 145 8.19 -11.33 -22.11
N SER A 146 7.61 -11.52 -20.93
CA SER A 146 7.17 -12.83 -20.44
C SER A 146 5.65 -13.00 -20.44
N ILE A 147 4.92 -12.12 -21.13
CA ILE A 147 3.45 -12.05 -21.06
C ILE A 147 2.75 -13.28 -21.63
N ASP A 148 3.36 -13.94 -22.62
CA ASP A 148 2.85 -15.16 -23.24
C ASP A 148 2.93 -16.39 -22.32
N SER A 149 3.75 -16.33 -21.25
CA SER A 149 3.93 -17.43 -20.32
C SER A 149 2.92 -17.37 -19.17
N ALA A 150 1.93 -18.27 -19.20
CA ALA A 150 0.92 -18.38 -18.15
C ALA A 150 1.53 -18.63 -16.75
N LEU A 151 2.58 -19.45 -16.67
CA LEU A 151 3.29 -19.73 -15.41
C LEU A 151 3.87 -18.45 -14.81
N PHE A 152 4.46 -17.59 -15.64
CA PHE A 152 5.04 -16.34 -15.16
C PHE A 152 3.95 -15.40 -14.62
N VAL A 153 2.87 -15.20 -15.38
CA VAL A 153 1.74 -14.36 -14.96
C VAL A 153 1.13 -14.88 -13.65
N GLU A 154 0.97 -16.20 -13.49
CA GLU A 154 0.43 -16.78 -12.26
C GLU A 154 1.37 -16.61 -11.05
N THR A 155 2.68 -16.78 -11.25
CA THR A 155 3.66 -16.53 -10.18
C THR A 155 3.69 -15.06 -9.76
N LEU A 156 3.55 -14.12 -10.70
CA LEU A 156 3.41 -12.68 -10.39
C LEU A 156 2.19 -12.41 -9.52
N GLY A 157 1.03 -12.98 -9.88
CA GLY A 157 -0.20 -12.85 -9.11
C GLY A 157 -0.07 -13.43 -7.70
N PHE A 158 0.56 -14.61 -7.59
CA PHE A 158 0.84 -15.23 -6.29
C PHE A 158 1.76 -14.36 -5.43
N LEU A 159 2.84 -13.84 -6.01
CA LEU A 159 3.77 -12.95 -5.33
C LEU A 159 3.05 -11.68 -4.85
N ALA A 160 2.19 -11.07 -5.67
CA ALA A 160 1.44 -9.88 -5.30
C ALA A 160 0.59 -10.11 -4.04
N VAL A 161 -0.19 -11.21 -4.03
CA VAL A 161 -1.04 -11.60 -2.89
C VAL A 161 -0.20 -11.96 -1.67
N LEU A 162 0.92 -12.66 -1.86
CA LEU A 162 1.83 -13.01 -0.78
C LEU A 162 2.41 -11.76 -0.10
N THR A 163 2.87 -10.77 -0.88
CA THR A 163 3.37 -9.51 -0.34
C THR A 163 2.31 -8.74 0.45
N GLU A 164 1.05 -8.78 0.03
CA GLU A 164 -0.04 -8.15 0.79
C GLU A 164 -0.36 -8.93 2.07
N ALA A 165 -0.34 -10.26 2.03
CA ALA A 165 -0.55 -11.08 3.22
C ALA A 165 0.56 -10.88 4.27
N MET A 166 1.80 -10.61 3.84
CA MET A 166 2.93 -10.35 4.72
C MET A 166 2.79 -9.06 5.55
N LEU A 167 1.85 -8.17 5.22
CA LEU A 167 1.59 -6.93 5.96
C LEU A 167 1.06 -7.17 7.38
N GLY A 168 0.30 -8.25 7.57
CA GLY A 168 -0.22 -8.63 8.89
C GLY A 168 0.82 -9.25 9.82
N VAL A 169 1.92 -9.78 9.26
CA VAL A 169 2.97 -10.48 10.01
C VAL A 169 3.70 -9.58 11.02
N PRO A 170 4.20 -8.38 10.67
CA PRO A 170 4.88 -7.52 11.63
C PRO A 170 3.94 -7.04 12.76
N GLN A 171 2.66 -6.84 12.45
CA GLN A 171 1.65 -6.48 13.46
C GLN A 171 1.39 -7.66 14.41
N LEU A 172 1.23 -8.88 13.87
CA LEU A 172 1.06 -10.10 14.65
C LEU A 172 2.27 -10.39 15.54
N TYR A 173 3.48 -10.22 15.01
CA TYR A 173 4.73 -10.44 15.73
C TYR A 173 4.88 -9.47 16.91
N ARG A 174 4.59 -8.18 16.71
CA ARG A 174 4.59 -7.20 17.82
C ARG A 174 3.52 -7.53 18.87
N ASN A 175 2.32 -7.91 18.44
CA ASN A 175 1.25 -8.29 19.36
C ASN A 175 1.64 -9.51 20.24
N GLN A 176 2.29 -10.51 19.64
CA GLN A 176 2.80 -11.68 20.37
C GLN A 176 3.92 -11.31 21.36
N ARG A 177 4.84 -10.43 20.98
CA ARG A 177 5.96 -10.02 21.85
C ARG A 177 5.51 -9.17 23.04
N HIS A 178 4.46 -8.36 22.88
CA HIS A 178 3.96 -7.46 23.92
C HIS A 178 2.89 -8.09 24.82
N GLN A 179 2.43 -9.32 24.56
CA GLN A 179 1.33 -10.01 25.27
C GLN A 179 0.08 -9.14 25.54
N SER A 180 -0.14 -8.11 24.74
CA SER A 180 -1.19 -7.13 24.95
C SER A 180 -1.82 -6.77 23.62
N THR A 181 -3.13 -7.03 23.50
CA THR A 181 -3.97 -6.69 22.35
C THR A 181 -4.38 -5.22 22.31
N GLU A 182 -3.67 -4.32 23.03
CA GLU A 182 -4.01 -2.90 23.10
C GLU A 182 -3.88 -2.16 21.76
N GLY A 183 -3.14 -2.72 20.79
CA GLY A 183 -2.96 -2.12 19.46
C GLY A 183 -4.01 -2.50 18.39
N MET A 184 -5.02 -3.32 18.72
CA MET A 184 -6.12 -3.70 17.81
C MET A 184 -7.39 -2.87 18.04
N ARG A 185 -7.25 -1.54 18.09
CA ARG A 185 -8.38 -0.60 18.07
C ARG A 185 -8.24 0.39 16.92
#